data_AF-A0A1B6HEQ9-F1
#
_entry.id   AF-A0A1B6HEQ9-F1
#
_cell.length_a   1.000
_cell.length_b   1.000
_cell.length_c   1.000
_cell.angle_alpha   90.00
_cell.angle_beta   90.00
_cell.angle_gamma   90.00
#
_symmetry.space_group_name_H-M   'P 1'
#
loop_
_entity.id
_entity.type
_entity.pdbx_description
1 polymer ?
#
loop_
_entity_poly.entity_id
_entity_poly.type
_entity_poly.pdbx_seq_one_letter_code
_entity_poly.pdbx_strand_id
1 'polypeptide(L)'
;KKAIPWIYLGAGNGKTVKGQKSEWATKRHNLLYVGSSGNELARDGVVTNKDLMWIKVINPEGLVTHVDWENRYDALRKQVGIQFPGSLVHESALWSDIHQR
;
A
#
# COMPACT_ATOMS: atom_id res chain seq x y z
N LYS A 1 7.98 -28.34 1.45
CA LYS A 1 7.49 -27.02 0.99
C LYS A 1 8.68 -26.07 0.93
N LYS A 2 8.84 -25.27 -0.13
CA LYS A 2 9.94 -24.27 -0.26
C LYS A 2 9.33 -22.89 -0.44
N ALA A 3 9.81 -21.91 0.31
CA ALA A 3 9.55 -20.49 0.05
C ALA A 3 10.86 -19.90 -0.46
N ILE A 4 10.88 -19.44 -1.71
CA ILE A 4 12.07 -18.88 -2.35
C ILE A 4 11.89 -17.37 -2.35
N PRO A 5 12.72 -16.60 -1.62
CA PRO A 5 12.68 -15.15 -1.68
C PRO A 5 12.91 -14.66 -3.11
N TRP A 6 12.10 -13.69 -3.54
CA TRP A 6 12.22 -13.07 -4.86
C TRP A 6 12.70 -11.62 -4.75
N ILE A 7 11.99 -10.82 -3.96
CA ILE A 7 12.23 -9.38 -3.81
C ILE A 7 12.05 -8.95 -2.34
N TYR A 8 12.72 -7.85 -1.98
CA TYR A 8 12.51 -7.14 -0.71
C TYR A 8 11.80 -5.81 -0.99
N LEU A 9 10.82 -5.48 -0.15
CA LEU A 9 10.07 -4.22 -0.25
C LEU A 9 10.38 -3.35 0.97
N GLY A 10 11.07 -2.22 0.76
CA GLY A 10 11.29 -1.22 1.81
C GLY A 10 10.01 -0.44 2.14
N ALA A 11 9.83 -0.04 3.40
CA ALA A 11 8.68 0.75 3.85
C ALA A 11 8.64 2.14 3.20
N GLY A 12 7.45 2.74 3.18
CA GLY A 12 7.25 4.10 2.66
C GLY A 12 7.78 4.28 1.23
N ASN A 13 8.54 5.35 1.03
CA ASN A 13 9.17 5.70 -0.24
C ASN A 13 10.36 4.81 -0.65
N GLY A 14 10.70 3.78 0.12
CA GLY A 14 11.77 2.83 -0.17
C GLY A 14 13.16 3.24 0.30
N LYS A 15 13.35 4.45 0.83
CA LYS A 15 14.65 4.94 1.33
C LYS A 15 14.85 4.59 2.81
N THR A 16 14.63 3.33 3.16
CA THR A 16 14.67 2.82 4.55
C THR A 16 15.12 1.37 4.58
N VAL A 17 15.70 0.97 5.72
CA VAL A 17 16.09 -0.43 6.02
C VAL A 17 14.94 -1.26 6.60
N LYS A 18 13.82 -0.60 6.93
CA LYS A 18 12.63 -1.27 7.46
C LYS A 18 11.81 -1.87 6.33
N GLY A 19 11.36 -3.13 6.49
CA GLY A 19 10.48 -3.77 5.52
C GLY A 19 9.08 -3.15 5.52
N GLN A 20 8.44 -3.11 4.35
CA GLN A 20 7.04 -2.73 4.23
C GLN A 20 6.17 -3.75 4.96
N LYS A 21 5.27 -3.25 5.81
CA LYS A 21 4.14 -4.03 6.34
C LYS A 21 3.14 -4.25 5.21
N SER A 22 3.28 -5.36 4.49
CA SER A 22 2.47 -5.64 3.29
C SER A 22 1.19 -6.36 3.69
N GLU A 23 0.04 -5.84 3.27
CA GLU A 23 -1.29 -6.29 3.73
C GLU A 23 -2.19 -6.78 2.60
N TRP A 24 -1.99 -6.28 1.38
CA TRP A 24 -2.73 -6.73 0.21
C TRP A 24 -1.83 -6.78 -1.02
N ALA A 25 -2.22 -7.63 -1.97
CA ALA A 25 -1.57 -7.73 -3.26
C ALA A 25 -2.60 -7.96 -4.38
N THR A 26 -2.40 -7.34 -5.53
CA THR A 26 -3.22 -7.58 -6.72
C THR A 26 -2.38 -7.47 -8.00
N LYS A 27 -2.89 -8.00 -9.12
CA LYS A 27 -2.24 -7.90 -10.42
C LYS A 27 -3.03 -6.92 -11.30
N ARG A 28 -2.32 -6.02 -11.99
CA ARG A 28 -2.89 -5.13 -13.01
C ARG A 28 -1.88 -4.90 -14.11
N HIS A 29 -2.28 -5.07 -15.38
CA HIS A 29 -1.43 -4.86 -16.56
C HIS A 29 -0.04 -5.52 -16.47
N ASN A 30 -0.01 -6.79 -16.03
CA ASN A 30 1.21 -7.57 -15.81
C ASN A 30 2.18 -7.04 -14.74
N LEU A 31 1.73 -6.11 -13.90
CA LEU A 31 2.45 -5.64 -12.72
C LEU A 31 1.80 -6.18 -11.45
N LEU A 32 2.62 -6.48 -10.46
CA LEU A 32 2.18 -6.79 -9.11
C LEU A 32 2.10 -5.49 -8.31
N TYR A 33 0.95 -5.22 -7.73
CA TYR A 33 0.72 -4.12 -6.81
C TYR A 33 0.67 -4.70 -5.40
N VAL A 34 1.49 -4.18 -4.49
CA VAL A 34 1.50 -4.58 -3.08
C VAL A 34 1.39 -3.33 -2.22
N GLY A 35 0.35 -3.24 -1.40
CA GLY A 35 0.19 -2.11 -0.49
C GLY A 35 0.23 -2.50 0.97
N SER A 36 0.33 -1.46 1.79
CA SER A 36 0.18 -1.54 3.23
C SER A 36 -1.26 -1.19 3.63
N SER A 37 -1.51 -0.96 4.91
CA SER A 37 -2.87 -0.78 5.46
C SER A 37 -3.58 0.50 5.03
N GLY A 38 -2.86 1.49 4.48
CA GLY A 38 -3.45 2.68 3.88
C GLY A 38 -3.87 3.78 4.85
N ASN A 39 -3.38 3.76 6.10
CA ASN A 39 -3.71 4.75 7.12
C ASN A 39 -2.46 5.39 7.72
N GLU A 40 -2.60 6.61 8.22
CA GLU A 40 -1.53 7.30 8.91
C GLU A 40 -1.18 6.60 10.23
N LEU A 41 0.10 6.68 10.65
CA LEU A 41 0.53 6.36 12.00
C LEU A 41 0.46 7.63 12.85
N ALA A 42 -0.45 7.65 13.81
CA ALA A 42 -0.64 8.78 14.71
C ALA A 42 -0.28 8.41 16.16
N ARG A 43 0.23 9.40 16.90
CA ARG A 43 0.45 9.34 18.34
C ARG A 43 -0.15 10.60 18.95
N ASP A 44 -0.97 10.44 19.98
CA ASP A 44 -1.61 11.56 20.70
C ASP A 44 -2.37 12.53 19.76
N GLY A 45 -3.03 11.98 18.74
CA GLY A 45 -3.79 12.75 17.75
C GLY A 45 -2.96 13.47 16.69
N VAL A 46 -1.63 13.29 16.67
CA VAL A 46 -0.72 13.88 15.69
C VAL A 46 -0.17 12.81 14.76
N VAL A 47 -0.25 13.05 13.44
CA VAL A 47 0.38 12.17 12.45
C VAL A 47 1.89 12.22 12.60
N THR A 48 2.50 11.06 12.82
CA THR A 48 3.95 10.90 13.02
C THR A 48 4.63 10.30 11.80
N ASN A 49 3.92 9.50 11.01
CA ASN A 49 4.45 8.84 9.81
C ASN A 49 3.29 8.44 8.86
N LYS A 50 3.55 8.40 7.56
CA LYS A 50 2.62 7.98 6.50
C LYS A 50 3.14 6.81 5.65
N ASP A 51 4.15 6.07 6.11
CA ASP A 51 4.76 4.96 5.38
C ASP A 51 3.75 3.88 4.94
N LEU A 52 2.68 3.68 5.72
CA LEU A 52 1.62 2.70 5.43
C LEU A 52 0.66 3.17 4.31
N MET A 53 0.79 4.42 3.83
CA MET A 53 0.03 4.95 2.70
C MET A 53 0.75 4.77 1.36
N TRP A 54 1.95 4.16 1.36
CA TRP A 54 2.69 3.86 0.15
C TRP A 54 2.36 2.45 -0.36
N ILE A 55 2.34 2.32 -1.69
CA ILE A 55 2.30 1.01 -2.35
C ILE A 55 3.61 0.73 -3.09
N LYS A 56 3.74 -0.50 -3.56
CA LYS A 56 4.84 -0.98 -4.40
C LYS A 56 4.25 -1.52 -5.69
N VAL A 57 4.77 -1.08 -6.81
CA VAL A 57 4.43 -1.58 -8.14
C VAL A 57 5.65 -2.29 -8.67
N ILE A 58 5.52 -3.58 -8.93
CA ILE A 58 6.61 -4.47 -9.27
C ILE A 58 6.36 -5.07 -10.66
N ASN A 59 7.37 -5.01 -11.52
CA ASN A 59 7.33 -5.68 -12.84
C ASN A 59 7.78 -7.16 -12.74
N PRO A 60 7.60 -7.96 -13.82
CA PRO A 60 8.03 -9.37 -13.82
C PRO A 60 9.52 -9.59 -13.55
N GLU A 61 10.37 -8.60 -13.82
CA GLU A 61 11.81 -8.64 -13.58
C GLU A 61 12.18 -8.29 -12.12
N GLY A 62 11.22 -7.89 -11.29
CA GLY A 62 11.43 -7.55 -9.88
C GLY A 62 11.82 -6.10 -9.61
N LEU A 63 11.80 -5.22 -10.62
CA LEU A 63 12.01 -3.79 -10.45
C LEU A 63 10.83 -3.17 -9.68
N VAL A 64 11.15 -2.47 -8.59
CA VAL A 64 10.17 -1.90 -7.67
C VAL A 64 10.04 -0.39 -7.89
N THR A 65 8.82 0.07 -8.12
CA THR A 65 8.44 1.48 -8.07
C THR A 65 7.65 1.76 -6.80
N HIS A 66 8.01 2.81 -6.07
CA HIS A 66 7.34 3.25 -4.86
C HIS A 66 6.35 4.35 -5.23
N VAL A 67 5.06 4.16 -4.91
CA VAL A 67 4.01 5.12 -5.29
C VAL A 67 3.28 5.60 -4.05
N ASP A 68 3.23 6.91 -3.89
CA ASP A 68 2.43 7.57 -2.86
C ASP A 68 0.94 7.42 -3.19
N TRP A 69 0.21 6.82 -2.26
CA TRP A 69 -1.23 6.59 -2.36
C TRP A 69 -2.03 7.35 -1.31
N GLU A 70 -1.44 8.31 -0.60
CA GLU A 70 -2.11 9.14 0.41
C GLU A 70 -3.47 9.65 -0.08
N ASN A 71 -3.46 10.40 -1.19
CA ASN A 71 -4.68 10.97 -1.79
C ASN A 71 -5.72 9.92 -2.18
N ARG A 72 -5.30 8.68 -2.51
CA ARG A 72 -6.21 7.59 -2.91
C ARG A 72 -6.86 6.97 -1.69
N TYR A 73 -6.09 6.69 -0.65
CA TYR A 73 -6.63 6.19 0.61
C TYR A 73 -7.54 7.21 1.29
N ASP A 74 -7.17 8.50 1.25
CA ASP A 74 -8.03 9.57 1.73
C ASP A 74 -9.34 9.66 0.96
N ALA A 75 -9.30 9.52 -0.36
CA ALA A 75 -10.51 9.47 -1.17
C ALA A 75 -11.41 8.30 -0.75
N LEU A 76 -10.85 7.10 -0.58
CA LEU A 76 -11.61 5.91 -0.13
C LEU A 76 -12.22 6.12 1.27
N ARG A 77 -11.43 6.60 2.22
CA ARG A 77 -11.88 6.91 3.59
C ARG A 77 -13.01 7.94 3.59
N LYS A 78 -12.91 8.98 2.76
CA LYS A 78 -13.93 10.02 2.61
C LYS A 78 -15.25 9.48 2.05
N GLN A 79 -15.21 8.52 1.12
CA GLN A 79 -16.42 7.92 0.54
C GLN A 79 -17.28 7.20 1.58
N VAL A 80 -16.68 6.70 2.66
CA VAL A 80 -17.39 6.04 3.76
C VAL A 80 -17.67 6.98 4.95
N GLY A 81 -17.50 8.30 4.76
CA GLY A 81 -17.81 9.31 5.77
C GLY A 81 -16.85 9.34 6.96
N ILE A 82 -15.68 8.72 6.85
CA ILE A 82 -14.65 8.72 7.89
C ILE A 82 -13.69 9.89 7.61
N GLN A 83 -13.26 10.59 8.67
CA GLN A 83 -12.20 11.59 8.62
C GLN A 83 -11.22 11.33 9.76
N PHE A 84 -9.98 11.82 9.62
CA PHE A 84 -9.03 11.83 10.73
C PHE A 84 -9.66 12.51 11.97
N PRO A 85 -9.54 11.95 13.19
CA PRO A 85 -8.63 10.86 13.60
C PRO A 85 -9.13 9.43 13.33
N GLY A 86 -10.29 9.24 12.70
CA GLY A 86 -10.74 7.95 12.21
C GLY A 86 -9.90 7.43 11.03
N SER A 87 -9.78 6.10 10.94
CA SER A 87 -8.99 5.41 9.91
C SER A 87 -9.79 4.33 9.19
N LEU A 88 -9.43 4.05 7.95
CA LEU A 88 -9.87 2.86 7.21
C LEU A 88 -8.63 1.98 6.97
N VAL A 89 -8.69 0.72 7.37
CA VAL A 89 -7.59 -0.25 7.23
C VAL A 89 -7.90 -1.18 6.06
N HIS A 90 -6.96 -1.29 5.13
CA HIS A 90 -7.07 -2.12 3.94
C HIS A 90 -6.17 -3.36 4.03
N GLU A 91 -6.77 -4.54 4.14
CA GLU A 91 -6.09 -5.85 4.09
C GLU A 91 -6.48 -6.66 2.83
N SER A 92 -7.19 -6.03 1.90
CA SER A 92 -7.51 -6.62 0.60
C SER A 92 -7.72 -5.55 -0.46
N ALA A 93 -7.35 -5.89 -1.69
CA ALA A 93 -7.65 -5.13 -2.90
C ALA A 93 -7.59 -6.05 -4.11
N LEU A 94 -8.46 -5.81 -5.09
CA LEU A 94 -8.45 -6.51 -6.38
C LEU A 94 -8.64 -5.49 -7.50
N TRP A 95 -7.89 -5.66 -8.58
CA TRP A 95 -8.16 -5.01 -9.86
C TRP A 95 -8.94 -5.96 -10.76
N SER A 96 -9.98 -5.45 -11.43
CA SER A 96 -10.73 -6.15 -12.45
C SER A 96 -10.39 -5.62 -13.84
N ASP A 97 -9.78 -6.45 -14.69
CA ASP A 97 -9.58 -6.11 -16.11
C ASP A 97 -10.92 -5.98 -16.86
N ILE A 98 -11.98 -6.65 -16.41
CA ILE A 98 -13.32 -6.58 -17.01
C ILE A 98 -14.00 -5.24 -16.69
N HIS A 99 -13.94 -4.81 -15.42
CA HIS A 99 -14.65 -3.62 -14.96
C HIS A 99 -13.79 -2.35 -14.92
N GLN A 100 -12.49 -2.46 -15.19
CA GLN A 100 -11.52 -1.37 -15.16
C GLN A 100 -11.52 -0.61 -13.82
N ARG A 101 -11.64 -1.36 -12.72
CA ARG A 101 -11.63 -0.87 -11.33
C ARG A 101 -11.11 -1.91 -10.37
#